data_AF-A0AB39YJA2-F1
#
_entry.id   AF-A0AB39YJA2-F1
#
_cell.length_a   1.000
_cell.length_b   1.000
_cell.length_c   1.000
_cell.angle_alpha   90.00
_cell.angle_beta   90.00
_cell.angle_gamma   90.00
#
_symmetry.space_group_name_H-M   'P 1'
#
loop_
_entity.id
_entity.type
_entity.pdbx_description
1 polymer ?
#
loop_
_entity_poly.entity_id
_entity_poly.type
_entity_poly.pdbx_seq_one_letter_code
_entity_poly.pdbx_strand_id
1 'polypeptide(L)'
;MVTSRRLLYRSAFWEIARPRHPLTAGHVVIRLSDPATEFAHPSATDWLFCHGLVRAALADVLGATRCAIMFAYQWHPLGSAIGESVAESSTPTFHLFSRWEGETTTPGHQLLLPAHRRVGETDHDLEATDAALREGLRLAVPETMVGSDATVRAGVEPLSGPEPLVRAVDAGPRHTILEPVRNVAAISEVRPVELLAMGAALTALPRAGGFSGVSCVALEGAGTSAPVRVHAVRRSAAEDHNPLEDLFNSPEVSLALL
;
A
#
# COMPACT_ATOMS: atom_id res chain seq x y z
N MET A 1 28.23 -1.44 -7.44
CA MET A 1 26.98 -0.64 -7.48
C MET A 1 25.83 -1.57 -7.82
N VAL A 2 25.07 -2.03 -6.83
CA VAL A 2 23.93 -2.96 -6.99
C VAL A 2 22.64 -2.26 -6.57
N THR A 3 22.39 -1.08 -7.14
CA THR A 3 21.20 -0.25 -6.85
C THR A 3 20.23 -0.14 -8.03
N SER A 4 20.54 -0.73 -9.18
CA SER A 4 19.78 -0.49 -10.43
C SER A 4 18.66 -1.51 -10.73
N ARG A 5 18.68 -2.73 -10.16
CA ARG A 5 17.78 -3.80 -10.67
C ARG A 5 16.32 -3.74 -10.17
N ARG A 6 16.05 -3.14 -8.99
CA ARG A 6 14.72 -3.17 -8.37
C ARG A 6 13.89 -1.90 -8.54
N LEU A 7 14.52 -0.78 -8.89
CA LEU A 7 13.79 0.46 -9.13
C LEU A 7 13.01 0.35 -10.44
N LEU A 8 11.71 0.63 -10.39
CA LEU A 8 10.85 0.66 -11.58
C LEU A 8 10.58 2.11 -11.98
N TYR A 9 10.33 2.99 -11.00
CA TYR A 9 10.12 4.42 -11.23
C TYR A 9 10.43 5.22 -9.97
N ARG A 10 10.85 6.48 -10.12
CA ARG A 10 11.06 7.40 -9.00
C ARG A 10 10.37 8.73 -9.31
N SER A 11 9.52 9.16 -8.38
CA SER A 11 8.91 10.48 -8.35
C SER A 11 9.66 11.42 -7.40
N ALA A 12 9.06 12.56 -7.07
CA ALA A 12 9.65 13.58 -6.20
C ALA A 12 9.89 13.08 -4.76
N PHE A 13 8.95 12.34 -4.18
CA PHE A 13 9.03 11.84 -2.80
C PHE A 13 9.01 10.32 -2.74
N TRP A 14 8.24 9.66 -3.61
CA TRP A 14 8.05 8.22 -3.60
C TRP A 14 8.70 7.52 -4.79
N GLU A 15 9.05 6.26 -4.59
CA GLU A 15 9.56 5.38 -5.64
C GLU A 15 8.70 4.11 -5.73
N ILE A 16 8.49 3.66 -6.96
CA ILE A 16 7.89 2.37 -7.27
C ILE A 16 9.04 1.39 -7.50
N ALA A 17 9.04 0.28 -6.77
CA ALA A 17 10.10 -0.71 -6.84
C ALA A 17 9.57 -2.14 -6.71
N ARG A 18 10.41 -3.10 -7.09
CA ARG A 18 10.24 -4.50 -6.75
C ARG A 18 10.71 -4.73 -5.30
N PRO A 19 9.91 -5.36 -4.42
CA PRO A 19 10.36 -5.74 -3.08
C PRO A 19 11.52 -6.74 -3.14
N ARG A 20 12.24 -6.94 -2.03
CA ARG A 20 13.35 -7.91 -1.99
C ARG A 20 12.88 -9.35 -2.19
N HIS A 21 11.66 -9.64 -1.75
CA HIS A 21 11.02 -10.95 -1.81
C HIS A 21 9.64 -10.82 -2.47
N PRO A 22 9.60 -10.63 -3.80
CA PRO A 22 8.34 -10.52 -4.52
C PRO A 22 7.58 -11.86 -4.45
N LEU A 23 6.30 -11.79 -4.11
CA LEU A 23 5.46 -12.99 -3.94
C LEU A 23 4.82 -13.40 -5.27
N THR A 24 4.61 -12.44 -6.15
CA THR A 24 4.04 -12.60 -7.49
C THR A 24 4.61 -11.53 -8.42
N ALA A 25 4.41 -11.68 -9.74
CA ALA A 25 4.78 -10.66 -10.74
C ALA A 25 4.05 -9.32 -10.54
N GLY A 26 2.88 -9.34 -9.91
CA GLY A 26 2.11 -8.16 -9.52
C GLY A 26 2.44 -7.59 -8.14
N HIS A 27 3.42 -8.15 -7.41
CA HIS A 27 3.86 -7.63 -6.12
C HIS A 27 4.92 -6.53 -6.31
N VAL A 28 4.53 -5.28 -6.08
CA VAL A 28 5.40 -4.10 -6.13
C VAL A 28 5.27 -3.30 -4.84
N VAL A 29 6.17 -2.35 -4.61
CA VAL A 29 6.10 -1.43 -3.47
C VAL A 29 6.12 0.02 -3.91
N ILE A 30 5.39 0.86 -3.18
CA ILE A 30 5.57 2.32 -3.16
C ILE A 30 6.31 2.65 -1.87
N ARG A 31 7.53 3.13 -1.98
CA ARG A 31 8.44 3.38 -0.86
C ARG A 31 8.85 4.84 -0.82
N LEU A 32 8.95 5.40 0.39
CA LEU A 32 9.43 6.77 0.57
C LEU A 32 10.93 6.83 0.27
N SER A 33 11.33 7.74 -0.61
CA SER A 33 12.72 7.85 -1.08
C SER A 33 13.66 8.32 0.03
N ASP A 34 13.22 9.28 0.84
CA ASP A 34 13.93 9.80 2.00
C ASP A 34 13.06 9.64 3.26
N PRO A 35 13.43 8.77 4.22
CA PRO A 35 12.67 8.56 5.46
C PRO A 35 12.55 9.78 6.37
N ALA A 36 13.35 10.83 6.16
CA ALA A 36 13.20 12.10 6.88
C ALA A 36 12.07 12.98 6.29
N THR A 37 11.53 12.63 5.12
CA THR A 37 10.45 13.39 4.48
C THR A 37 9.17 13.28 5.31
N GLU A 38 8.61 14.44 5.68
CA GLU A 38 7.30 14.52 6.33
C GLU A 38 6.18 14.08 5.38
N PHE A 39 5.21 13.33 5.92
CA PHE A 39 3.98 13.01 5.20
C PHE A 39 3.01 14.19 5.19
N ALA A 40 3.36 15.22 4.42
CA ALA A 40 2.56 16.43 4.20
C ALA A 40 1.85 16.40 2.84
N HIS A 41 1.06 17.43 2.53
CA HIS A 41 0.23 17.50 1.30
C HIS A 41 1.00 17.19 0.00
N PRO A 42 2.22 17.72 -0.25
CA PRO A 42 2.98 17.36 -1.46
C PRO A 42 3.34 15.86 -1.52
N SER A 43 3.78 15.29 -0.40
CA SER A 43 4.11 13.87 -0.30
C SER A 43 2.88 12.98 -0.47
N ALA A 44 1.72 13.35 0.10
CA ALA A 44 0.46 12.64 -0.09
C ALA A 44 -0.04 12.70 -1.54
N THR A 45 0.12 13.85 -2.20
CA THR A 45 -0.21 14.02 -3.63
C THR A 45 0.67 13.13 -4.49
N ASP A 46 1.97 13.13 -4.21
CA ASP A 46 2.95 12.32 -4.95
C ASP A 46 2.75 10.81 -4.73
N TRP A 47 2.32 10.40 -3.55
CA TRP A 47 1.94 9.02 -3.27
C TRP A 47 0.74 8.60 -4.12
N LEU A 48 -0.33 9.42 -4.16
CA LEU A 48 -1.52 9.15 -4.98
C LEU A 48 -1.18 9.09 -6.46
N PHE A 49 -0.28 9.95 -6.93
CA PHE A 49 0.26 9.92 -8.29
C PHE A 49 0.99 8.58 -8.56
N CYS A 50 1.92 8.18 -7.70
CA CYS A 50 2.63 6.91 -7.83
C CYS A 50 1.68 5.71 -7.82
N HIS A 51 0.65 5.75 -6.96
CA HIS A 51 -0.39 4.72 -6.91
C HIS A 51 -1.15 4.63 -8.24
N GLY A 52 -1.65 5.75 -8.76
CA GLY A 52 -2.35 5.77 -10.06
C GLY A 52 -1.47 5.24 -11.19
N LEU A 53 -0.21 5.69 -11.24
CA LEU A 53 0.76 5.30 -12.27
C LEU A 53 1.03 3.80 -12.25
N VAL A 54 1.29 3.22 -11.08
CA VAL A 54 1.60 1.79 -10.97
C VAL A 54 0.37 0.91 -11.19
N ARG A 55 -0.83 1.35 -10.78
CA ARG A 55 -2.07 0.63 -11.05
C ARG A 55 -2.37 0.56 -12.54
N ALA A 56 -2.19 1.65 -13.28
CA ALA A 56 -2.32 1.66 -14.73
C ALA A 56 -1.31 0.72 -15.40
N ALA A 57 -0.02 0.81 -15.03
CA ALA A 57 1.01 -0.05 -15.59
C ALA A 57 0.77 -1.54 -15.30
N LEU A 58 0.31 -1.91 -14.11
CA LEU A 58 -0.03 -3.29 -13.76
C LEU A 58 -1.26 -3.79 -14.52
N ALA A 59 -2.25 -2.91 -14.76
CA ALA A 59 -3.40 -3.25 -15.59
C ALA A 59 -2.97 -3.51 -17.05
N ASP A 60 -2.12 -2.66 -17.61
CA ASP A 60 -1.69 -2.78 -19.01
C ASP A 60 -0.76 -3.98 -19.24
N VAL A 61 0.19 -4.24 -18.32
CA VAL A 61 1.21 -5.29 -18.49
C VAL A 61 0.69 -6.68 -18.11
N LEU A 62 -0.10 -6.77 -17.04
CA LEU A 62 -0.55 -8.06 -16.49
C LEU A 62 -2.05 -8.31 -16.68
N GLY A 63 -2.83 -7.33 -17.14
CA GLY A 63 -4.30 -7.43 -17.13
C GLY A 63 -4.88 -7.34 -15.71
N ALA A 64 -4.18 -6.67 -14.78
CA ALA A 64 -4.59 -6.64 -13.38
C ALA A 64 -5.88 -5.84 -13.13
N THR A 65 -6.89 -6.50 -12.57
CA THR A 65 -8.22 -5.91 -12.33
C THR A 65 -8.51 -5.59 -10.86
N ARG A 66 -7.72 -6.15 -9.94
CA ARG A 66 -7.80 -5.89 -8.49
C ARG A 66 -6.43 -5.60 -7.92
N CYS A 67 -6.38 -4.90 -6.81
CA CYS A 67 -5.17 -4.64 -6.05
C CYS A 67 -5.47 -4.51 -4.56
N ALA A 68 -4.67 -5.18 -3.74
CA ALA A 68 -4.63 -4.92 -2.31
C ALA A 68 -3.38 -4.11 -1.96
N ILE A 69 -3.53 -3.13 -1.08
CA ILE A 69 -2.42 -2.37 -0.48
C ILE A 69 -2.25 -2.86 0.95
N MET A 70 -1.04 -3.21 1.34
CA MET A 70 -0.69 -3.56 2.71
C MET A 70 0.50 -2.74 3.20
N PHE A 71 0.41 -2.22 4.42
CA PHE A 71 1.50 -1.48 5.04
C PHE A 71 1.46 -1.60 6.55
N ALA A 72 2.63 -1.50 7.18
CA ALA A 72 2.77 -1.46 8.62
C ALA A 72 2.89 0.00 9.10
N TYR A 73 2.20 0.34 10.19
CA TYR A 73 2.29 1.64 10.84
C TYR A 73 2.74 1.46 12.28
N GLN A 74 3.94 2.00 12.59
CA GLN A 74 4.63 1.84 13.88
C GLN A 74 4.85 0.37 14.31
N TRP A 75 4.63 -0.57 13.40
CA TRP A 75 4.83 -1.98 13.58
C TRP A 75 6.03 -2.43 12.75
N HIS A 76 6.85 -3.27 13.34
CA HIS A 76 7.91 -3.96 12.63
C HIS A 76 7.61 -5.45 12.73
N PRO A 77 7.27 -6.12 11.61
CA PRO A 77 7.09 -7.57 11.65
C PRO A 77 8.43 -8.23 12.00
N LEU A 78 8.57 -8.67 13.25
CA LEU A 78 9.73 -9.42 13.73
C LEU A 78 9.48 -10.92 13.62
N GLY A 79 10.54 -11.70 13.38
CA GLY A 79 10.45 -13.15 13.32
C GLY A 79 9.83 -13.68 12.02
N SER A 80 8.82 -14.56 12.13
CA SER A 80 8.21 -15.25 10.98
C SER A 80 7.31 -14.36 10.11
N ALA A 81 6.99 -13.13 10.53
CA ALA A 81 6.20 -12.16 9.77
C ALA A 81 4.89 -12.70 9.16
N ILE A 82 4.24 -13.68 9.78
CA ILE A 82 3.01 -14.30 9.26
C ILE A 82 1.94 -13.23 9.09
N GLY A 83 1.17 -13.29 8.00
CA GLY A 83 0.15 -12.33 7.61
C GLY A 83 0.68 -11.08 6.92
N GLU A 84 1.98 -10.81 6.97
CA GLU A 84 2.55 -9.55 6.49
C GLU A 84 3.70 -9.75 5.50
N SER A 85 3.95 -8.73 4.69
CA SER A 85 5.17 -8.65 3.90
C SER A 85 6.39 -8.57 4.82
N VAL A 86 7.51 -9.11 4.35
CA VAL A 86 8.78 -8.97 5.06
C VAL A 86 9.17 -7.49 5.09
N ALA A 87 9.64 -6.99 6.23
CA ALA A 87 10.12 -5.62 6.34
C ALA A 87 11.28 -5.37 5.35
N GLU A 88 11.09 -4.40 4.45
CA GLU A 88 12.05 -4.07 3.40
C GLU A 88 13.17 -3.14 3.92
N SER A 89 12.79 -2.21 4.81
CA SER A 89 13.62 -1.17 5.43
C SER A 89 12.84 -0.51 6.58
N SER A 90 13.49 0.39 7.32
CA SER A 90 12.83 1.29 8.28
C SER A 90 12.07 2.44 7.62
N THR A 91 12.01 2.47 6.28
CA THR A 91 11.34 3.52 5.52
C THR A 91 9.88 3.15 5.29
N PRO A 92 8.93 4.11 5.37
CA PRO A 92 7.53 3.87 5.02
C PRO A 92 7.41 3.18 3.66
N THR A 93 6.72 2.04 3.63
CA THR A 93 6.59 1.18 2.45
C THR A 93 5.18 0.62 2.39
N PHE A 94 4.57 0.76 1.21
CA PHE A 94 3.26 0.21 0.88
C PHE A 94 3.45 -0.91 -0.13
N HIS A 95 3.04 -2.12 0.22
CA HIS A 95 3.04 -3.28 -0.66
C HIS A 95 1.75 -3.31 -1.45
N LEU A 96 1.87 -3.42 -2.76
CA LEU A 96 0.74 -3.55 -3.67
C LEU A 96 0.74 -4.98 -4.23
N PHE A 97 -0.41 -5.64 -4.13
CA PHE A 97 -0.65 -6.99 -4.63
C PHE A 97 -1.73 -6.93 -5.69
N SER A 98 -1.32 -6.79 -6.94
CA SER A 98 -2.26 -6.83 -8.07
C SER A 98 -2.65 -8.25 -8.43
N ARG A 99 -3.91 -8.43 -8.85
CA ARG A 99 -4.51 -9.72 -9.25
C ARG A 99 -4.94 -9.69 -10.71
N TRP A 100 -4.65 -10.76 -11.44
CA TRP A 100 -4.97 -10.90 -12.85
C TRP A 100 -5.28 -12.37 -13.19
N GLU A 101 -5.89 -12.60 -14.35
CA GLU A 101 -6.15 -13.94 -14.83
C GLU A 101 -4.84 -14.63 -15.25
N GLY A 102 -4.57 -15.81 -14.71
CA GLY A 102 -3.35 -16.58 -15.02
C GLY A 102 -2.22 -16.41 -14.00
N GLU A 103 -2.46 -15.79 -12.86
CA GLU A 103 -1.52 -15.83 -11.74
C GLU A 103 -1.30 -17.27 -11.23
N THR A 104 -0.05 -17.62 -10.95
CA THR A 104 0.36 -18.97 -10.54
C THR A 104 0.32 -19.15 -9.02
N THR A 105 0.34 -18.04 -8.28
CA THR A 105 0.40 -18.00 -6.83
C THR A 105 -0.47 -16.87 -6.31
N THR A 106 -1.28 -17.16 -5.30
CA THR A 106 -2.11 -16.15 -4.62
C THR A 106 -1.32 -15.52 -3.46
N PRO A 107 -1.18 -14.19 -3.37
CA PRO A 107 -0.43 -13.54 -2.30
C PRO A 107 -0.88 -13.93 -0.89
N GLY A 108 -2.18 -14.05 -0.65
CA GLY A 108 -2.74 -14.38 0.66
C GLY A 108 -2.28 -15.75 1.17
N HIS A 109 -2.27 -16.79 0.34
CA HIS A 109 -1.71 -18.09 0.73
C HIS A 109 -0.23 -18.00 1.12
N GLN A 110 0.57 -17.18 0.43
CA GLN A 110 1.98 -16.96 0.81
C GLN A 110 2.09 -16.16 2.12
N LEU A 111 1.23 -15.16 2.32
CA LEU A 111 1.23 -14.36 3.54
C LEU A 111 0.84 -15.18 4.78
N LEU A 112 -0.03 -16.19 4.63
CA LEU A 112 -0.37 -17.14 5.70
C LEU A 112 0.80 -18.05 6.12
N LEU A 113 1.87 -18.12 5.32
CA LEU A 113 3.08 -18.86 5.68
C LEU A 113 4.07 -17.98 6.43
N PRO A 114 4.89 -18.56 7.33
CA PRO A 114 6.11 -17.93 7.82
C PRO A 114 6.98 -17.45 6.66
N ALA A 115 7.57 -16.25 6.77
CA ALA A 115 8.38 -15.61 5.74
C ALA A 115 9.44 -16.53 5.14
N HIS A 116 10.11 -17.33 5.97
CA HIS A 116 11.15 -18.27 5.53
C HIS A 116 10.62 -19.50 4.76
N ARG A 117 9.30 -19.71 4.72
CA ARG A 117 8.62 -20.78 3.97
C ARG A 117 7.90 -20.28 2.73
N ARG A 118 7.89 -18.97 2.49
CA ARG A 118 7.23 -18.39 1.32
C ARG A 118 8.02 -18.71 0.08
N VAL A 119 7.29 -19.01 -0.98
CA VAL A 119 7.84 -19.15 -2.32
C VAL A 119 7.47 -17.86 -3.06
N GLY A 120 8.48 -17.10 -3.43
CA GLY A 120 8.34 -15.91 -4.25
C GLY A 120 8.71 -16.18 -5.70
N GLU A 121 8.46 -15.20 -6.55
CA GLU A 121 8.92 -15.21 -7.94
C GLU A 121 10.43 -15.04 -7.99
N THR A 122 11.09 -15.71 -8.93
CA THR A 122 12.52 -15.58 -9.10
C THR A 122 12.85 -14.32 -9.91
N ASP A 123 14.03 -13.72 -9.68
CA ASP A 123 14.48 -12.54 -10.42
C ASP A 123 14.51 -12.76 -11.94
N HIS A 124 14.73 -14.01 -12.40
CA HIS A 124 14.74 -14.35 -13.82
C HIS A 124 13.34 -14.26 -14.43
N ASP A 125 12.33 -14.78 -13.72
CA ASP A 125 10.94 -14.79 -14.18
C ASP A 125 10.34 -13.37 -14.22
N LEU A 126 10.90 -12.46 -13.40
CA LEU A 126 10.45 -11.07 -13.31
C LEU A 126 11.10 -10.14 -14.34
N GLU A 127 12.20 -10.52 -14.99
CA GLU A 127 12.99 -9.58 -15.80
C GLU A 127 12.20 -8.98 -16.97
N ALA A 128 11.45 -9.81 -17.70
CA ALA A 128 10.59 -9.36 -18.80
C ALA A 128 9.43 -8.47 -18.29
N THR A 129 8.79 -8.89 -17.19
CA THR A 129 7.71 -8.13 -16.56
C THR A 129 8.20 -6.78 -16.05
N ASP A 130 9.35 -6.73 -15.39
CA ASP A 130 9.97 -5.49 -14.88
C ASP A 130 10.34 -4.55 -16.02
N ALA A 131 10.85 -5.07 -17.14
CA ALA A 131 11.14 -4.27 -18.33
C ALA A 131 9.85 -3.66 -18.90
N ALA A 132 8.79 -4.46 -19.04
CA ALA A 132 7.48 -3.98 -19.50
C ALA A 132 6.86 -2.95 -18.55
N LEU A 133 6.95 -3.17 -17.23
CA LEU A 133 6.49 -2.21 -16.23
C LEU A 133 7.25 -0.89 -16.29
N ARG A 134 8.59 -0.92 -16.41
CA ARG A 134 9.37 0.32 -16.56
C ARG A 134 8.94 1.12 -17.79
N GLU A 135 8.70 0.44 -18.90
CA GLU A 135 8.22 1.10 -20.12
C GLU A 135 6.82 1.66 -19.96
N GLY A 136 5.88 0.89 -19.40
CA GLY A 136 4.51 1.36 -19.11
C GLY A 136 4.49 2.56 -18.17
N LEU A 137 5.29 2.52 -17.10
CA LEU A 137 5.45 3.64 -16.17
C LEU A 137 6.03 4.88 -16.88
N ARG A 138 7.02 4.72 -17.76
CA ARG A 138 7.63 5.82 -18.52
C ARG A 138 6.63 6.48 -19.48
N LEU A 139 5.80 5.69 -20.17
CA LEU A 139 4.83 6.18 -21.14
C LEU A 139 3.62 6.85 -20.49
N ALA A 140 3.26 6.44 -19.27
CA ALA A 140 2.12 6.99 -18.55
C ALA A 140 2.43 8.30 -17.80
N VAL A 141 3.69 8.75 -17.76
CA VAL A 141 4.05 10.07 -17.20
C VAL A 141 3.59 11.18 -18.18
N PRO A 142 2.72 12.11 -17.76
CA PRO A 142 2.36 13.25 -18.60
C PRO A 142 3.60 14.09 -18.92
N GLU A 143 3.80 14.45 -20.20
CA GLU A 143 4.96 15.23 -20.68
C GLU A 143 5.14 16.57 -19.92
N THR A 144 4.09 17.10 -19.30
CA THR A 144 4.07 18.33 -18.51
C THR A 144 4.73 18.23 -17.13
N MET A 145 5.13 17.05 -16.65
CA MET A 145 5.77 16.89 -15.32
C MET A 145 7.31 16.80 -15.37
N VAL A 146 7.93 16.77 -16.55
CA VAL A 146 9.41 16.82 -16.69
C VAL A 146 9.87 18.28 -16.66
N GLY A 147 9.68 18.92 -15.50
CA GLY A 147 10.12 20.28 -15.21
C GLY A 147 10.64 20.34 -13.79
N SER A 148 11.91 19.99 -13.60
CA SER A 148 12.64 20.35 -12.38
C SER A 148 12.82 21.86 -12.37
N ASP A 149 11.95 22.60 -11.66
CA ASP A 149 12.42 23.73 -10.87
C ASP A 149 11.46 24.17 -9.75
N ALA A 150 12.09 24.36 -8.59
CA ALA A 150 11.76 25.19 -7.44
C ALA A 150 10.31 25.69 -7.16
N THR A 151 9.95 25.48 -5.89
CA THR A 151 9.09 26.35 -5.06
C THR A 151 7.60 26.43 -5.41
N VAL A 152 6.87 25.36 -5.10
CA VAL A 152 5.47 25.52 -4.69
C VAL A 152 5.43 25.64 -3.16
N ARG A 153 5.53 26.88 -2.66
CA ARG A 153 4.95 27.21 -1.35
C ARG A 153 3.43 27.05 -1.50
N ALA A 154 2.94 25.84 -1.31
CA ALA A 154 1.52 25.57 -1.23
C ALA A 154 1.01 26.29 0.02
N GLY A 155 0.26 27.37 -0.18
CA GLY A 155 -0.51 27.99 0.88
C GLY A 155 -1.38 26.91 1.51
N VAL A 156 -1.22 26.72 2.82
CA VAL A 156 -2.16 25.95 3.63
C VAL A 156 -3.45 26.78 3.63
N GLU A 157 -4.36 26.52 2.69
CA GLU A 157 -5.73 26.95 2.90
C GLU A 157 -6.27 26.18 4.11
N PRO A 158 -6.65 26.85 5.20
CA PRO A 158 -7.28 26.19 6.31
C PRO A 158 -8.61 25.63 5.80
N LEU A 159 -8.77 24.31 5.86
CA LEU A 159 -10.08 23.69 5.71
C LEU A 159 -11.00 24.27 6.79
N SER A 160 -11.80 25.23 6.37
CA SER A 160 -12.82 25.86 7.19
C SER A 160 -14.02 24.92 7.22
N GLY A 161 -13.98 23.97 8.14
CA GLY A 161 -15.08 23.07 8.47
C GLY A 161 -14.71 22.17 9.65
N PRO A 162 -15.55 22.05 10.70
CA PRO A 162 -15.31 21.15 11.84
C PRO A 162 -15.63 19.69 11.53
N GLU A 163 -16.03 19.35 10.31
CA GLU A 163 -16.46 18.00 9.96
C GLU A 163 -15.26 17.07 9.67
N PRO A 164 -15.24 15.86 10.25
CA PRO A 164 -14.17 14.91 10.00
C PRO A 164 -14.18 14.46 8.54
N LEU A 165 -13.02 14.40 7.90
CA LEU A 165 -12.89 13.88 6.52
C LEU A 165 -12.87 12.35 6.46
N VAL A 166 -12.60 11.69 7.59
CA VAL A 166 -12.44 10.25 7.72
C VAL A 166 -13.18 9.78 8.96
N ARG A 167 -13.86 8.63 8.84
CA ARG A 167 -14.51 7.92 9.94
C ARG A 167 -13.66 6.74 10.37
N ALA A 168 -13.57 6.52 11.68
CA ALA A 168 -13.01 5.31 12.28
C ALA A 168 -14.18 4.48 12.84
N VAL A 169 -14.37 3.28 12.32
CA VAL A 169 -15.44 2.36 12.69
C VAL A 169 -14.83 1.20 13.47
N ASP A 170 -15.35 0.92 14.67
CA ASP A 170 -14.98 -0.26 15.42
C ASP A 170 -15.53 -1.51 14.73
N ALA A 171 -14.63 -2.38 14.27
CA ALA A 171 -14.94 -3.62 13.56
C ALA A 171 -14.57 -4.86 14.39
N GLY A 172 -14.09 -4.67 15.63
CA GLY A 172 -13.76 -5.74 16.56
C GLY A 172 -12.62 -5.38 17.50
N PRO A 173 -12.29 -6.27 18.45
CA PRO A 173 -11.36 -5.97 19.56
C PRO A 173 -9.97 -5.46 19.15
N ARG A 174 -9.52 -5.82 17.94
CA ARG A 174 -8.22 -5.41 17.37
C ARG A 174 -8.37 -4.76 15.99
N HIS A 175 -9.58 -4.54 15.51
CA HIS A 175 -9.83 -4.16 14.11
C HIS A 175 -10.63 -2.86 14.06
N THR A 176 -10.06 -1.86 13.40
CA THR A 176 -10.73 -0.60 13.11
C THR A 176 -10.74 -0.40 11.61
N ILE A 177 -11.86 0.04 11.05
CA ILE A 177 -11.96 0.42 9.63
C ILE A 177 -11.88 1.94 9.53
N LEU A 178 -10.96 2.44 8.70
CA LEU A 178 -10.89 3.85 8.34
C LEU A 178 -11.46 4.04 6.94
N GLU A 179 -12.43 4.92 6.80
CA GLU A 179 -13.06 5.22 5.50
C GLU A 179 -13.26 6.73 5.32
N PRO A 180 -13.10 7.28 4.10
CA PRO A 180 -13.46 8.66 3.86
C PRO A 180 -14.95 8.90 4.19
N VAL A 181 -15.30 10.09 4.66
CA VAL A 181 -16.71 10.46 4.83
C VAL A 181 -17.42 10.51 3.49
N ARG A 182 -16.74 11.03 2.48
CA ARG A 182 -17.21 10.97 1.09
C ARG A 182 -17.25 9.50 0.63
N ASN A 183 -18.28 9.14 -0.12
CA ASN A 183 -18.29 7.85 -0.80
C ASN A 183 -17.24 7.88 -1.93
N VAL A 184 -16.16 7.13 -1.74
CA VAL A 184 -15.02 7.05 -2.67
C VAL A 184 -14.95 5.62 -3.17
N ALA A 185 -15.06 5.40 -4.48
CA ALA A 185 -15.13 4.06 -5.04
C ALA A 185 -13.75 3.44 -5.30
N ALA A 186 -12.72 4.27 -5.52
CA ALA A 186 -11.37 3.83 -5.85
C ALA A 186 -10.32 4.72 -5.17
N ILE A 187 -9.11 4.18 -4.97
CA ILE A 187 -8.03 4.94 -4.32
C ILE A 187 -7.60 6.13 -5.17
N SER A 188 -7.72 6.01 -6.50
CA SER A 188 -7.51 7.11 -7.46
C SER A 188 -8.43 8.31 -7.24
N GLU A 189 -9.58 8.12 -6.59
CA GLU A 189 -10.52 9.19 -6.25
C GLU A 189 -10.23 9.84 -4.90
N VAL A 190 -9.35 9.27 -4.06
CA VAL A 190 -8.98 9.83 -2.76
C VAL A 190 -8.23 11.14 -2.96
N ARG A 191 -8.64 12.19 -2.22
CA ARG A 191 -7.94 13.49 -2.25
C ARG A 191 -6.73 13.45 -1.30
N PRO A 192 -5.65 14.21 -1.58
CA PRO A 192 -4.49 14.25 -0.69
C PRO A 192 -4.85 14.57 0.76
N VAL A 193 -5.82 15.46 0.98
CA VAL A 193 -6.27 15.83 2.33
C VAL A 193 -7.06 14.72 3.05
N GLU A 194 -7.77 13.86 2.31
CA GLU A 194 -8.42 12.68 2.87
C GLU A 194 -7.37 11.64 3.27
N LEU A 195 -6.32 11.46 2.46
CA LEU A 195 -5.20 10.59 2.79
C LEU A 195 -4.42 11.07 4.03
N LEU A 196 -4.20 12.38 4.17
CA LEU A 196 -3.63 12.97 5.39
C LEU A 196 -4.52 12.73 6.62
N ALA A 197 -5.83 12.92 6.46
CA ALA A 197 -6.80 12.65 7.52
C ALA A 197 -6.82 11.16 7.94
N MET A 198 -6.65 10.23 6.99
CA MET A 198 -6.48 8.81 7.31
C MET A 198 -5.21 8.56 8.13
N GLY A 199 -4.09 9.19 7.76
CA GLY A 199 -2.83 9.12 8.53
C GLY A 199 -2.99 9.68 9.95
N ALA A 200 -3.71 10.79 10.11
CA ALA A 200 -4.04 11.35 11.42
C ALA A 200 -4.93 10.40 12.23
N ALA A 201 -5.95 9.79 11.61
CA ALA A 201 -6.83 8.82 12.26
C ALA A 201 -6.06 7.56 12.71
N LEU A 202 -5.14 7.03 11.89
CA LEU A 202 -4.23 5.94 12.27
C LEU A 202 -3.38 6.32 13.48
N THR A 203 -2.83 7.53 13.51
CA THR A 203 -2.01 8.04 14.61
C THR A 203 -2.80 8.12 15.93
N ALA A 204 -4.09 8.48 15.83
CA ALA A 204 -5.01 8.63 16.95
C ALA A 204 -5.59 7.30 17.47
N LEU A 205 -5.33 6.16 16.81
CA LEU A 205 -5.82 4.88 17.28
C LEU A 205 -5.27 4.56 18.68
N PRO A 206 -6.12 4.12 19.63
CA PRO A 206 -5.69 3.76 20.97
C PRO A 206 -4.56 2.72 20.98
N ARG A 207 -3.48 3.04 21.69
CA ARG A 207 -2.34 2.13 21.93
C ARG A 207 -2.39 1.39 23.26
N ALA A 208 -3.46 1.60 24.03
CA ALA A 208 -3.66 0.91 25.30
C ALA A 208 -3.81 -0.61 25.09
N GLY A 209 -3.35 -1.42 26.04
CA GLY A 209 -3.51 -2.87 25.99
C GLY A 209 -2.32 -3.65 25.41
N GLY A 210 -1.11 -3.09 25.41
CA GLY A 210 0.11 -3.80 25.02
C GLY A 210 0.31 -3.96 23.51
N PHE A 211 -0.44 -3.20 22.69
CA PHE A 211 -0.22 -3.12 21.25
C PHE A 211 0.97 -2.22 20.95
N SER A 212 1.83 -2.66 20.03
CA SER A 212 3.05 -1.95 19.64
C SER A 212 3.00 -1.39 18.21
N GLY A 213 1.93 -1.64 17.45
CA GLY A 213 1.72 -1.02 16.15
C GLY A 213 0.45 -1.52 15.45
N VAL A 214 0.34 -1.28 14.14
CA VAL A 214 -0.83 -1.60 13.33
C VAL A 214 -0.41 -2.15 11.96
N SER A 215 -1.06 -3.23 11.51
CA SER A 215 -1.02 -3.70 10.13
C SER A 215 -2.25 -3.16 9.40
N CYS A 216 -2.06 -2.54 8.25
CA CYS A 216 -3.13 -1.93 7.48
C CYS A 216 -3.31 -2.64 6.15
N VAL A 217 -4.57 -2.88 5.75
CA VAL A 217 -4.93 -3.44 4.44
C VAL A 217 -6.02 -2.57 3.81
N ALA A 218 -5.82 -2.15 2.56
CA ALA A 218 -6.83 -1.48 1.75
C ALA A 218 -7.04 -2.24 0.44
N LEU A 219 -8.26 -2.24 -0.08
CA LEU A 219 -8.62 -3.02 -1.26
C LEU A 219 -9.15 -2.12 -2.37
N GLU A 220 -8.84 -2.49 -3.61
CA GLU A 220 -9.31 -1.84 -4.83
C GLU A 220 -9.63 -2.91 -5.88
N GLY A 221 -10.75 -2.78 -6.62
CA GLY A 221 -11.02 -3.70 -7.72
C GLY A 221 -12.39 -3.57 -8.39
N ALA A 222 -12.48 -4.10 -9.61
CA ALA A 222 -13.71 -4.16 -10.37
C ALA A 222 -14.76 -5.05 -9.68
N GLY A 223 -15.89 -4.45 -9.28
CA GLY A 223 -17.04 -5.15 -8.73
C GLY A 223 -17.30 -4.93 -7.24
N THR A 224 -16.41 -4.24 -6.51
CA THR A 224 -16.73 -3.79 -5.15
C THR A 224 -17.56 -2.52 -5.25
N SER A 225 -18.88 -2.60 -5.03
CA SER A 225 -19.69 -1.40 -4.77
C SER A 225 -19.37 -0.77 -3.40
N ALA A 226 -18.45 -1.38 -2.65
CA ALA A 226 -18.01 -0.93 -1.35
C ALA A 226 -17.07 0.27 -1.49
N PRO A 227 -17.19 1.28 -0.60
CA PRO A 227 -16.28 2.40 -0.57
C PRO A 227 -14.86 1.97 -0.19
N VAL A 228 -13.87 2.79 -0.52
CA VAL A 228 -12.48 2.64 -0.07
C VAL A 228 -12.43 2.58 1.44
N ARG A 229 -11.82 1.50 1.94
CA ARG A 229 -11.63 1.20 3.35
C ARG A 229 -10.20 0.80 3.63
N VAL A 230 -9.68 1.26 4.76
CA VAL A 230 -8.41 0.80 5.33
C VAL A 230 -8.72 0.01 6.59
N HIS A 231 -8.50 -1.30 6.54
CA HIS A 231 -8.61 -2.20 7.67
C HIS A 231 -7.32 -2.09 8.51
N ALA A 232 -7.41 -1.42 9.65
CA ALA A 232 -6.33 -1.25 10.61
C ALA A 232 -6.45 -2.31 11.71
N VAL A 233 -5.52 -3.27 11.71
CA VAL A 233 -5.45 -4.36 12.67
C VAL A 233 -4.33 -4.11 13.65
N ARG A 234 -4.66 -3.94 14.93
CA ARG A 234 -3.69 -3.69 16.00
C ARG A 234 -2.83 -4.91 16.24
N ARG A 235 -1.53 -4.65 16.44
CA ARG A 235 -0.50 -5.66 16.60
C ARG A 235 0.21 -5.58 17.95
N SER A 236 0.65 -6.72 18.47
CA SER A 236 1.48 -6.85 19.67
C SER A 236 2.60 -7.85 19.47
N ALA A 237 3.77 -7.59 20.08
CA ALA A 237 4.90 -8.53 20.03
C ALA A 237 4.62 -9.86 20.75
N ALA A 238 3.63 -9.90 21.65
CA ALA A 238 3.23 -11.08 22.42
C ALA A 238 1.91 -11.69 21.91
N GLU A 239 1.69 -11.66 20.59
CA GLU A 239 0.54 -12.29 19.96
C GLU A 239 0.60 -13.82 20.03
N ASP A 240 -0.42 -14.45 20.64
CA ASP A 240 -0.58 -15.91 20.59
C ASP A 240 -1.05 -16.41 19.22
N HIS A 241 -1.74 -15.55 18.47
CA HIS A 241 -2.30 -15.82 17.13
C HIS A 241 -2.14 -14.58 16.25
N ASN A 242 -1.92 -14.80 14.96
CA ASN A 242 -1.76 -13.71 14.00
C ASN A 242 -3.15 -13.11 13.64
N PRO A 243 -3.44 -11.86 14.03
CA PRO A 243 -4.77 -11.26 13.85
C PRO A 243 -5.11 -10.97 12.38
N LEU A 244 -4.14 -11.04 11.47
CA LEU A 244 -4.41 -10.91 10.03
C LEU A 244 -5.02 -12.17 9.41
N GLU A 245 -4.89 -13.34 10.05
CA GLU A 245 -5.55 -14.57 9.58
C GLU A 245 -7.07 -14.40 9.58
N ASP A 246 -7.63 -13.86 10.67
CA ASP A 246 -9.06 -13.56 10.78
C ASP A 246 -9.50 -12.55 9.71
N LEU A 247 -8.68 -11.53 9.45
CA LEU A 247 -8.96 -10.54 8.41
C LEU A 247 -8.95 -11.19 7.01
N PHE A 248 -8.01 -12.08 6.72
CA PHE A 248 -7.90 -12.76 5.43
C PHE A 248 -9.03 -13.78 5.20
N ASN A 249 -9.65 -14.26 6.27
CA ASN A 249 -10.87 -15.05 6.22
C ASN A 249 -12.14 -14.22 6.01
N SER A 250 -12.07 -12.89 6.14
CA SER A 250 -13.22 -12.02 5.84
C SER A 250 -13.49 -12.00 4.32
N PRO A 251 -14.76 -12.11 3.86
CA PRO A 251 -15.06 -12.19 2.42
C PRO A 251 -14.51 -11.00 1.61
N GLU A 252 -14.55 -9.80 2.20
CA GLU A 252 -14.09 -8.56 1.56
C GLU A 252 -12.59 -8.62 1.23
N VAL A 253 -11.75 -8.99 2.20
CA VAL A 253 -10.29 -9.04 2.05
C VAL A 253 -9.83 -10.30 1.32
N SER A 254 -10.50 -11.43 1.57
CA SER A 254 -10.24 -12.72 0.91
C SER A 254 -10.25 -12.57 -0.60
N LEU A 255 -11.26 -11.94 -1.19
CA LEU A 255 -11.41 -11.82 -2.66
C LEU A 255 -10.30 -11.01 -3.36
N ALA A 256 -9.55 -10.20 -2.62
CA ALA A 256 -8.46 -9.40 -3.14
C ALA A 256 -7.10 -10.07 -2.93
N LEU A 257 -6.95 -10.87 -1.88
CA LEU A 257 -5.70 -11.50 -1.48
C LEU A 257 -5.62 -13.01 -1.77
N LEU A 258 -6.75 -13.70 -1.94
CA LEU A 258 -6.88 -15.10 -2.35
C LEU A 258 -7.48 -15.20 -3.75
#